data_AF-A0A925YCR8-F1
#
_entry.id   AF-A0A925YCR8-F1
#
_cell.length_a   1.000
_cell.length_b   1.000
_cell.length_c   1.000
_cell.angle_alpha   90.00
_cell.angle_beta   90.00
_cell.angle_gamma   90.00
#
_symmetry.space_group_name_H-M   'P 1'
#
loop_
_entity.id
_entity.type
_entity.pdbx_description
1 polymer ?
#
loop_
_entity_poly.entity_id
_entity_poly.type
_entity_poly.pdbx_seq_one_letter_code
_entity_poly.pdbx_strand_id
1 'polypeptide(L)'
;GGDGHQTGIGGMLTGHGLNPGPFQGGANSGTSGWAAGISVDQRVAAAIGATTRLRSLELGVQVGPADNWSRMSYLGADRPLPPEESPLGAYTRLFGGSTDSPEELMRLRARRRSVLDAVKTQFAAVSMRVGAADRARLDAHATSVREIEKRLDVQAAAVGATCKDPGMPTLPANPTANDTFPAVGTLQMDLLALALACDLTRVASLQWSRSVSQVRFTWLGIREGHHDLSHLGDDDAQAIAKLTQINTWYAQQFAYLLGKLADAKETDGSRLLDSSLAFWCNELGKGNAHSRKMAPYVLAGRAGGAMRTGRFVSYPGEPPHNDLLVSLLQAMDVPVTTFGKADWCRGPLAGLL
;
A
#
# COMPACT_ATOMS: atom_id res chain seq x y z
N GLY A 1 -3.46 -22.75 5.19
CA GLY A 1 -3.43 -23.14 3.77
C GLY A 1 -2.84 -22.01 2.96
N GLY A 2 -2.47 -22.28 1.71
CA GLY A 2 -1.86 -21.30 0.82
C GLY A 2 -0.35 -21.41 0.74
N ASP A 3 0.17 -20.88 -0.36
CA ASP A 3 1.59 -20.83 -0.72
C ASP A 3 2.39 -19.82 0.14
N GLY A 4 3.70 -20.02 0.22
CA GLY A 4 4.61 -19.13 0.95
C GLY A 4 4.48 -17.66 0.52
N HIS A 5 4.43 -17.41 -0.79
CA HIS A 5 4.23 -16.08 -1.35
C HIS A 5 2.87 -15.47 -0.97
N GLN A 6 1.77 -16.23 -1.11
CA GLN A 6 0.43 -15.77 -0.71
C GLN A 6 0.41 -15.33 0.75
N THR A 7 0.98 -16.15 1.64
CA THR A 7 1.04 -15.82 3.07
C THR A 7 1.99 -14.66 3.36
N GLY A 8 3.04 -14.48 2.57
CA GLY A 8 3.97 -13.37 2.64
C GLY A 8 3.29 -12.03 2.33
N ILE A 9 2.76 -11.87 1.11
CA ILE A 9 2.15 -10.59 0.69
C ILE A 9 0.91 -10.23 1.53
N GLY A 10 0.07 -11.21 1.89
CA GLY A 10 -1.08 -10.95 2.74
C GLY A 10 -0.71 -10.65 4.20
N GLY A 11 0.40 -11.22 4.68
CA GLY A 11 0.86 -11.08 6.07
C GLY A 11 1.75 -9.86 6.32
N MET A 12 2.50 -9.39 5.32
CA MET A 12 3.57 -8.41 5.55
C MET A 12 3.08 -7.06 6.09
N LEU A 13 1.87 -6.62 5.75
CA LEU A 13 1.31 -5.38 6.33
C LEU A 13 0.23 -5.66 7.38
N THR A 14 -0.33 -6.87 7.46
CA THR A 14 -1.42 -7.19 8.38
C THR A 14 -0.95 -7.84 9.67
N GLY A 15 0.20 -8.53 9.66
CA GLY A 15 0.63 -9.38 10.77
C GLY A 15 -0.32 -10.56 11.02
N HIS A 16 -1.16 -10.93 10.05
CA HIS A 16 -2.12 -12.01 10.12
C HIS A 16 -1.83 -13.11 9.08
N GLY A 17 -2.36 -14.30 9.33
CA GLY A 17 -2.46 -15.34 8.30
C GLY A 17 -3.56 -15.04 7.28
N LEU A 18 -3.70 -15.95 6.31
CA LEU A 18 -4.79 -15.91 5.35
C LEU A 18 -6.00 -16.70 5.87
N ASN A 19 -7.19 -16.23 5.56
CA ASN A 19 -8.43 -16.97 5.73
C ASN A 19 -8.54 -18.12 4.71
N PRO A 20 -9.43 -19.10 4.91
CA PRO A 20 -9.80 -20.05 3.86
C PRO A 20 -10.41 -19.32 2.66
N GLY A 21 -10.14 -19.81 1.46
CA GLY A 21 -10.68 -19.20 0.24
C GLY A 21 -10.38 -20.01 -1.01
N PRO A 22 -10.81 -19.50 -2.19
CA PRO A 22 -10.76 -20.25 -3.43
C PRO A 22 -9.44 -20.12 -4.20
N PHE A 23 -8.49 -19.28 -3.75
CA PHE A 23 -7.28 -19.00 -4.52
C PHE A 23 -6.29 -20.15 -4.38
N GLN A 24 -6.00 -20.80 -5.50
CA GLN A 24 -5.06 -21.90 -5.57
C GLN A 24 -3.64 -21.43 -5.27
N GLY A 25 -2.96 -22.10 -4.34
CA GLY A 25 -1.55 -21.95 -4.05
C GLY A 25 -0.65 -22.72 -5.02
N GLY A 26 0.64 -22.36 -5.06
CA GLY A 26 1.67 -23.11 -5.77
C GLY A 26 1.95 -24.48 -5.15
N ALA A 27 2.54 -25.39 -5.94
CA ALA A 27 3.11 -26.67 -5.50
C ALA A 27 2.32 -27.43 -4.41
N ASN A 28 1.04 -27.77 -4.66
CA ASN A 28 0.16 -28.52 -3.75
C ASN A 28 -0.13 -27.85 -2.38
N SER A 29 0.08 -26.54 -2.24
CA SER A 29 -0.17 -25.80 -0.99
C SER A 29 -1.65 -25.61 -0.62
N GLY A 30 -2.55 -26.27 -1.35
CA GLY A 30 -4.00 -26.12 -1.21
C GLY A 30 -4.50 -24.73 -1.62
N THR A 31 -5.68 -24.36 -1.15
CA THR A 31 -6.26 -23.05 -1.41
C THR A 31 -6.19 -22.13 -0.19
N SER A 32 -6.25 -20.84 -0.45
CA SER A 32 -6.33 -19.79 0.57
C SER A 32 -7.19 -18.63 0.10
N GLY A 33 -7.57 -17.78 1.04
CA GLY A 33 -8.33 -16.57 0.84
C GLY A 33 -7.46 -15.34 1.07
N TRP A 34 -8.11 -14.26 1.47
CA TRP A 34 -7.49 -12.98 1.77
C TRP A 34 -6.88 -12.96 3.17
N ALA A 35 -6.14 -11.90 3.49
CA ALA A 35 -5.61 -11.71 4.84
C ALA A 35 -6.73 -11.56 5.88
N ALA A 36 -6.47 -12.06 7.09
CA ALA A 36 -7.45 -12.13 8.16
C ALA A 36 -7.55 -10.86 9.02
N GLY A 37 -7.00 -9.72 8.59
CA GLY A 37 -7.01 -8.49 9.37
C GLY A 37 -6.71 -7.22 8.59
N ILE A 38 -6.80 -6.09 9.29
CA ILE A 38 -6.46 -4.76 8.76
C ILE A 38 -4.95 -4.64 8.58
N SER A 39 -4.52 -3.94 7.54
CA SER A 39 -3.10 -3.65 7.30
C SER A 39 -2.63 -2.39 8.06
N VAL A 40 -1.34 -2.30 8.33
CA VAL A 40 -0.73 -1.24 9.16
C VAL A 40 -0.94 0.15 8.56
N ASP A 41 -0.82 0.29 7.24
CA ASP A 41 -1.13 1.50 6.49
C ASP A 41 -2.59 1.93 6.73
N GLN A 42 -3.55 1.01 6.65
CA GLN A 42 -4.96 1.32 6.85
C GLN A 42 -5.30 1.61 8.31
N ARG A 43 -4.57 1.01 9.26
CA ARG A 43 -4.68 1.36 10.67
C ARG A 43 -4.20 2.78 10.94
N VAL A 44 -3.07 3.19 10.34
CA VAL A 44 -2.58 4.58 10.41
C VAL A 44 -3.57 5.52 9.72
N ALA A 45 -4.06 5.16 8.54
CA ALA A 45 -5.02 5.97 7.77
C ALA A 45 -6.33 6.21 8.53
N ALA A 46 -6.79 5.24 9.33
CA ALA A 46 -7.93 5.41 10.22
C ALA A 46 -7.68 6.44 11.34
N ALA A 47 -6.43 6.59 11.80
CA ALA A 47 -6.05 7.54 12.84
C ALA A 47 -5.81 8.95 12.29
N ILE A 48 -5.07 9.09 11.19
CA ILE A 48 -4.58 10.40 10.70
C ILE A 48 -5.18 10.85 9.36
N GLY A 49 -5.88 9.98 8.64
CA GLY A 49 -6.40 10.26 7.29
C GLY A 49 -7.84 10.78 7.26
N ALA A 50 -8.49 11.01 8.41
CA ALA A 50 -9.89 11.43 8.45
C ALA A 50 -10.12 12.89 7.98
N THR A 51 -9.07 13.72 8.00
CA THR A 51 -9.14 15.15 7.67
C THR A 51 -8.64 15.49 6.26
N THR A 52 -8.17 14.50 5.50
CA THR A 52 -7.67 14.68 4.12
C THR A 52 -8.68 14.22 3.08
N ARG A 53 -8.59 14.74 1.85
CA ARG A 53 -9.50 14.39 0.73
C ARG A 53 -9.56 12.88 0.48
N LEU A 54 -8.40 12.22 0.55
CA LEU A 54 -8.28 10.78 0.52
C LEU A 54 -7.79 10.32 1.89
N ARG A 55 -8.46 9.33 2.47
CA ARG A 55 -8.01 8.72 3.72
C ARG A 55 -6.65 8.03 3.56
N SER A 56 -6.48 7.39 2.42
CA SER A 56 -5.26 6.72 1.98
C SER A 56 -5.20 6.67 0.45
N LEU A 57 -4.00 6.45 -0.08
CA LEU A 57 -3.73 6.30 -1.51
C LEU A 57 -2.93 5.03 -1.78
N GLU A 58 -3.57 4.04 -2.37
CA GLU A 58 -2.96 2.78 -2.79
C GLU A 58 -2.60 2.87 -4.28
N LEU A 59 -1.31 2.80 -4.59
CA LEU A 59 -0.76 2.85 -5.95
C LEU A 59 -0.06 1.53 -6.30
N GLY A 60 0.01 1.23 -7.59
CA GLY A 60 0.62 -0.01 -8.07
C GLY A 60 1.37 0.16 -9.39
N VAL A 61 2.27 -0.77 -9.66
CA VAL A 61 2.97 -0.90 -10.95
C VAL A 61 2.85 -2.35 -11.42
N GLN A 62 2.00 -2.61 -12.41
CA GLN A 62 1.82 -3.95 -13.00
C GLN A 62 1.56 -5.06 -11.95
N VAL A 63 0.63 -4.76 -11.03
CA VAL A 63 0.18 -5.62 -9.94
C VAL A 63 -0.75 -6.72 -10.47
N GLY A 64 -1.64 -6.39 -11.40
CA GLY A 64 -2.49 -7.37 -12.08
C GLY A 64 -3.74 -7.78 -11.27
N PRO A 65 -4.29 -8.99 -11.55
CA PRO A 65 -5.66 -9.33 -11.23
C PRO A 65 -5.95 -9.37 -9.72
N ALA A 66 -7.22 -9.27 -9.35
CA ALA A 66 -7.67 -9.29 -7.96
C ALA A 66 -7.67 -10.71 -7.36
N ASP A 67 -6.49 -11.14 -6.89
CA ASP A 67 -6.28 -12.37 -6.14
C ASP A 67 -5.37 -12.12 -4.92
N ASN A 68 -5.22 -13.12 -4.06
CA ASN A 68 -4.38 -13.01 -2.86
C ASN A 68 -2.86 -13.10 -3.13
N TRP A 69 -2.45 -13.13 -4.41
CA TRP A 69 -1.06 -12.99 -4.83
C TRP A 69 -0.70 -11.52 -5.08
N SER A 70 -1.68 -10.62 -5.13
CA SER A 70 -1.51 -9.27 -5.66
C SER A 70 -2.01 -8.16 -4.74
N ARG A 71 -2.34 -8.48 -3.48
CA ARG A 71 -2.93 -7.51 -2.52
C ARG A 71 -2.15 -7.48 -1.21
N MET A 72 -1.57 -6.33 -0.90
CA MET A 72 -0.87 -6.07 0.37
C MET A 72 -1.65 -5.22 1.38
N SER A 73 -2.53 -4.32 0.92
CA SER A 73 -3.32 -3.43 1.79
C SER A 73 -4.73 -3.98 2.01
N TYR A 74 -5.21 -3.92 3.26
CA TYR A 74 -6.49 -4.47 3.70
C TYR A 74 -7.19 -3.52 4.66
N LEU A 75 -8.46 -3.19 4.40
CA LEU A 75 -9.31 -2.45 5.35
C LEU A 75 -9.73 -3.31 6.56
N GLY A 76 -9.53 -4.62 6.48
CA GLY A 76 -9.93 -5.61 7.46
C GLY A 76 -9.87 -7.02 6.89
N ALA A 77 -10.28 -8.00 7.68
CA ALA A 77 -10.38 -9.39 7.26
C ALA A 77 -11.22 -9.53 5.97
N ASP A 78 -10.69 -10.23 4.96
CA ASP A 78 -11.33 -10.43 3.65
C ASP A 78 -11.70 -9.14 2.89
N ARG A 79 -11.06 -8.01 3.22
CA ARG A 79 -11.32 -6.70 2.60
C ARG A 79 -10.05 -6.13 1.96
N PRO A 80 -9.52 -6.76 0.89
CA PRO A 80 -8.36 -6.23 0.17
C PRO A 80 -8.68 -4.88 -0.48
N LEU A 81 -7.68 -4.00 -0.54
CA LEU A 81 -7.73 -2.77 -1.31
C LEU A 81 -6.96 -2.94 -2.63
N PRO A 82 -7.59 -2.71 -3.79
CA PRO A 82 -6.86 -2.73 -5.05
C PRO A 82 -6.00 -1.46 -5.18
N PRO A 83 -4.72 -1.59 -5.58
CA PRO A 83 -3.92 -0.43 -5.94
C PRO A 83 -4.39 0.17 -7.27
N GLU A 84 -4.29 1.49 -7.41
CA GLU A 84 -4.45 2.19 -8.69
C GLU A 84 -3.15 2.04 -9.49
N GLU A 85 -3.21 1.26 -10.57
CA GLU A 85 -2.05 0.95 -11.41
C GLU A 85 -1.84 1.96 -12.54
N SER A 86 -2.88 2.72 -12.90
CA SER A 86 -2.82 3.71 -13.96
C SER A 86 -2.35 5.06 -13.42
N PRO A 87 -1.22 5.61 -13.91
CA PRO A 87 -0.82 6.97 -13.54
C PRO A 87 -1.88 8.01 -13.90
N LEU A 88 -2.64 7.78 -14.97
CA LEU A 88 -3.79 8.62 -15.31
C LEU A 88 -4.91 8.50 -14.27
N GLY A 89 -5.26 7.27 -13.87
CA GLY A 89 -6.27 7.04 -12.84
C GLY A 89 -5.88 7.69 -11.52
N ALA A 90 -4.61 7.56 -11.12
CA ALA A 90 -4.05 8.21 -9.94
C ALA A 90 -4.11 9.74 -10.04
N TYR A 91 -3.65 10.32 -11.15
CA TYR A 91 -3.73 11.77 -11.40
C TYR A 91 -5.18 12.27 -11.34
N THR A 92 -6.11 11.63 -12.05
CA THR A 92 -7.54 12.01 -12.04
C THR A 92 -8.15 11.85 -10.65
N ARG A 93 -7.76 10.86 -9.85
CA ARG A 93 -8.24 10.70 -8.46
C ARG A 93 -7.77 11.85 -7.57
N LEU A 94 -6.53 12.28 -7.73
CA LEU A 94 -5.89 13.34 -6.94
C LEU A 94 -6.37 14.73 -7.36
N PHE A 95 -6.33 15.02 -8.66
CA PHE A 95 -6.52 16.36 -9.22
C PHE A 95 -7.81 16.52 -10.03
N GLY A 96 -8.57 15.45 -10.27
CA GLY A 96 -9.86 15.55 -10.96
C GLY A 96 -10.79 16.54 -10.23
N GLY A 97 -11.22 17.57 -10.98
CA GLY A 97 -12.03 18.69 -10.49
C GLY A 97 -11.23 19.90 -9.97
N SER A 98 -9.90 19.93 -10.10
CA SER A 98 -9.05 21.11 -9.78
C SER A 98 -9.34 22.31 -10.69
N THR A 99 -9.84 22.06 -11.90
CA THR A 99 -10.19 23.07 -12.91
C THR A 99 -11.66 23.47 -12.90
N ASP A 100 -12.50 22.76 -12.15
CA ASP A 100 -13.94 23.01 -12.11
C ASP A 100 -14.24 24.23 -11.24
N SER A 101 -15.20 25.04 -11.65
CA SER A 101 -15.65 26.16 -10.81
C SER A 101 -16.19 25.65 -9.46
N PRO A 102 -16.10 26.44 -8.38
CA PRO A 102 -16.69 26.06 -7.08
C PRO A 102 -18.17 25.65 -7.18
N GLU A 103 -18.92 26.25 -8.11
CA GLU A 103 -20.33 25.94 -8.35
C GLU A 103 -20.53 24.56 -9.01
N GLU A 104 -19.72 24.22 -10.01
CA GLU A 104 -19.75 22.89 -10.66
C GLU A 104 -19.37 21.79 -9.67
N LEU A 105 -18.36 22.05 -8.83
CA LEU A 105 -17.94 21.14 -7.78
C LEU A 105 -19.08 20.89 -6.77
N MET A 106 -19.82 21.94 -6.37
CA MET A 106 -21.00 21.81 -5.50
C MET A 106 -22.12 21.02 -6.17
N ARG A 107 -22.43 21.27 -7.45
CA ARG A 107 -23.46 20.52 -8.19
C ARG A 107 -23.10 19.04 -8.32
N LEU A 108 -21.84 18.74 -8.64
CA LEU A 108 -21.36 17.36 -8.74
C LEU A 108 -21.44 16.63 -7.40
N ARG A 109 -21.11 17.31 -6.29
CA ARG A 109 -21.25 16.77 -4.92
C ARG A 109 -22.71 16.48 -4.58
N ALA A 110 -23.62 17.43 -4.82
CA ALA A 110 -25.04 17.25 -4.58
C ALA A 110 -25.59 16.03 -5.36
N ARG A 111 -25.19 15.89 -6.62
CA ARG A 111 -25.54 14.73 -7.45
C ARG A 111 -24.98 13.43 -6.89
N ARG A 112 -23.70 13.40 -6.48
CA ARG A 112 -23.07 12.20 -5.87
C ARG A 112 -23.76 11.81 -4.56
N ARG A 113 -24.10 12.78 -3.71
CA ARG A 113 -24.82 12.53 -2.44
C ARG A 113 -26.19 11.90 -2.69
N SER A 114 -26.95 12.43 -3.64
CA SER A 114 -28.24 11.87 -4.05
C SER A 114 -28.14 10.43 -4.55
N VAL A 115 -27.09 10.09 -5.33
CA VAL A 115 -26.84 8.71 -5.77
C VAL A 115 -26.50 7.79 -4.58
N LEU A 116 -25.65 8.23 -3.66
CA LEU A 116 -25.28 7.44 -2.48
C LEU A 116 -26.48 7.18 -1.56
N ASP A 117 -27.35 8.19 -1.36
CA ASP A 117 -28.60 8.04 -0.60
C ASP A 117 -29.53 7.01 -1.24
N ALA A 118 -29.65 7.01 -2.57
CA ALA A 118 -30.44 6.03 -3.31
C ALA A 118 -29.86 4.61 -3.15
N VAL A 119 -28.54 4.45 -3.30
CA VAL A 119 -27.84 3.16 -3.14
C VAL A 119 -28.00 2.63 -1.71
N LYS A 120 -27.88 3.49 -0.71
CA LYS A 120 -28.05 3.13 0.71
C LYS A 120 -29.48 2.66 1.02
N THR A 121 -30.48 3.33 0.45
CA THR A 121 -31.88 2.93 0.57
C THR A 121 -32.11 1.55 -0.05
N GLN A 122 -31.52 1.29 -1.22
CA GLN A 122 -31.57 -0.03 -1.87
C GLN A 122 -30.87 -1.11 -1.04
N PHE A 123 -29.68 -0.84 -0.48
CA PHE A 123 -29.00 -1.76 0.41
C PHE A 123 -29.84 -2.12 1.64
N ALA A 124 -30.46 -1.13 2.29
CA ALA A 124 -31.33 -1.37 3.44
C ALA A 124 -32.55 -2.25 3.07
N ALA A 125 -33.17 -2.00 1.92
CA ALA A 125 -34.30 -2.79 1.42
C ALA A 125 -33.92 -4.26 1.14
N VAL A 126 -32.75 -4.49 0.55
CA VAL A 126 -32.26 -5.85 0.23
C VAL A 126 -31.77 -6.57 1.49
N SER A 127 -31.11 -5.86 2.43
CA SER A 127 -30.60 -6.43 3.68
C SER A 127 -31.70 -7.09 4.53
N MET A 128 -32.92 -6.54 4.49
CA MET A 128 -34.10 -7.12 5.16
C MET A 128 -34.59 -8.43 4.53
N ARG A 129 -34.20 -8.75 3.29
CA ARG A 129 -34.72 -9.89 2.51
C ARG A 129 -33.72 -11.04 2.35
N VAL A 130 -32.49 -10.87 2.82
CA VAL A 130 -31.42 -11.88 2.68
C VAL A 130 -31.10 -12.57 4.00
N GLY A 131 -30.50 -13.76 3.90
CA GLY A 131 -29.99 -14.53 5.04
C GLY A 131 -28.74 -13.90 5.68
N ALA A 132 -28.34 -14.43 6.85
CA ALA A 132 -27.28 -13.84 7.67
C ALA A 132 -25.92 -13.66 6.96
N ALA A 133 -25.52 -14.63 6.13
CA ALA A 133 -24.25 -14.58 5.40
C ALA A 133 -24.22 -13.45 4.34
N ASP A 134 -25.30 -13.28 3.60
CA ASP A 134 -25.40 -12.20 2.60
C ASP A 134 -25.61 -10.85 3.26
N ARG A 135 -26.30 -10.81 4.41
CA ARG A 135 -26.44 -9.59 5.21
C ARG A 135 -25.08 -9.04 5.64
N ALA A 136 -24.18 -9.91 6.11
CA ALA A 136 -22.82 -9.51 6.47
C ALA A 136 -22.03 -8.91 5.28
N ARG A 137 -22.23 -9.44 4.06
CA ARG A 137 -21.63 -8.87 2.84
C ARG A 137 -22.21 -7.49 2.50
N LEU A 138 -23.54 -7.34 2.58
CA LEU A 138 -24.21 -6.06 2.34
C LEU A 138 -23.81 -5.00 3.37
N ASP A 139 -23.60 -5.38 4.64
CA ASP A 139 -23.13 -4.48 5.69
C ASP A 139 -21.70 -3.99 5.42
N ALA A 140 -20.83 -4.86 4.90
CA ALA A 140 -19.49 -4.47 4.46
C ALA A 140 -19.56 -3.46 3.29
N HIS A 141 -20.47 -3.66 2.33
CA HIS A 141 -20.69 -2.71 1.23
C HIS A 141 -21.29 -1.38 1.71
N ALA A 142 -22.27 -1.42 2.61
CA ALA A 142 -22.87 -0.23 3.20
C ALA A 142 -21.85 0.59 4.01
N THR A 143 -20.89 -0.07 4.66
CA THR A 143 -19.76 0.59 5.31
C THR A 143 -18.90 1.33 4.28
N SER A 144 -18.58 0.70 3.16
CA SER A 144 -17.85 1.36 2.06
C SER A 144 -18.61 2.57 1.49
N VAL A 145 -19.94 2.51 1.37
CA VAL A 145 -20.78 3.66 0.94
C VAL A 145 -20.68 4.82 1.94
N ARG A 146 -20.75 4.55 3.25
CA ARG A 146 -20.60 5.58 4.29
C ARG A 146 -19.21 6.22 4.28
N GLU A 147 -18.17 5.46 3.95
CA GLU A 147 -16.82 6.01 3.79
C GLU A 147 -16.73 6.95 2.58
N ILE A 148 -17.44 6.66 1.48
CA ILE A 148 -17.54 7.56 0.33
C ILE A 148 -18.32 8.84 0.70
N GLU A 149 -19.43 8.73 1.45
CA GLU A 149 -20.19 9.90 1.94
C GLU A 149 -19.30 10.81 2.80
N LYS A 150 -18.58 10.25 3.79
CA LYS A 150 -17.64 11.03 4.62
C LYS A 150 -16.57 11.73 3.79
N ARG A 151 -16.08 11.10 2.71
CA ARG A 151 -15.10 11.72 1.80
C ARG A 151 -15.67 12.90 1.01
N LEU A 152 -16.96 12.88 0.65
CA LEU A 152 -17.60 14.01 -0.04
C LEU A 152 -17.72 15.25 0.87
N ASP A 153 -17.93 15.04 2.17
CA ASP A 153 -17.99 16.13 3.15
C ASP A 153 -16.60 16.74 3.42
N VAL A 154 -15.53 15.91 3.49
CA VAL A 154 -14.14 16.39 3.68
C VAL A 154 -13.57 17.10 2.45
N GLN A 155 -13.99 16.73 1.24
CA GLN A 155 -13.61 17.42 0.00
C GLN A 155 -13.97 18.91 0.00
N ALA A 156 -14.94 19.35 0.81
CA ALA A 156 -15.33 20.75 0.92
C ALA A 156 -14.33 21.63 1.69
N ALA A 157 -13.41 21.05 2.47
CA ALA A 157 -12.59 21.78 3.44
C ALA A 157 -11.07 21.78 3.19
N ALA A 158 -10.55 20.95 2.27
CA ALA A 158 -9.12 20.60 2.29
C ALA A 158 -8.47 20.48 0.90
N VAL A 159 -8.47 21.57 0.12
CA VAL A 159 -7.39 21.79 -0.84
C VAL A 159 -6.67 23.02 -0.33
N GLY A 160 -5.54 22.82 0.34
CA GLY A 160 -4.71 23.93 0.82
C GLY A 160 -4.39 24.85 -0.35
N ALA A 161 -4.43 26.17 -0.11
CA ALA A 161 -4.28 27.21 -1.14
C ALA A 161 -2.93 27.18 -1.89
N THR A 162 -2.02 26.27 -1.53
CA THR A 162 -0.67 26.11 -2.09
C THR A 162 -0.52 24.90 -3.02
N CYS A 163 -1.48 23.97 -3.09
CA CYS A 163 -1.36 22.81 -3.99
C CYS A 163 -1.70 23.23 -5.43
N LYS A 164 -0.68 23.27 -6.31
CA LYS A 164 -0.86 23.51 -7.73
C LYS A 164 -1.00 22.19 -8.47
N ASP A 165 -1.98 22.12 -9.37
CA ASP A 165 -2.09 21.03 -10.34
C ASP A 165 -0.82 21.01 -11.20
N PRO A 166 -0.05 19.90 -11.21
CA PRO A 166 1.19 19.80 -11.98
C PRO A 166 0.93 19.70 -13.50
N GLY A 167 -0.33 19.59 -13.92
CA GLY A 167 -0.71 19.18 -15.25
C GLY A 167 -0.66 17.67 -15.41
N MET A 168 -1.40 17.15 -16.40
CA MET A 168 -1.45 15.73 -16.69
C MET A 168 -0.05 15.23 -17.09
N PRO A 169 0.44 14.12 -16.50
CA PRO A 169 1.75 13.58 -16.86
C PRO A 169 1.75 13.00 -18.28
N THR A 170 2.90 13.07 -18.95
CA THR A 170 3.12 12.34 -20.20
C THR A 170 3.15 10.84 -19.92
N LEU A 171 2.22 10.11 -20.52
CA LEU A 171 2.09 8.67 -20.31
C LEU A 171 2.88 7.89 -21.38
N PRO A 172 3.47 6.74 -21.03
CA PRO A 172 3.98 5.81 -22.05
C PRO A 172 2.83 5.28 -22.91
N ALA A 173 3.11 4.99 -24.18
CA ALA A 173 2.10 4.51 -25.13
C ALA A 173 1.41 3.21 -24.68
N ASN A 174 2.15 2.32 -24.02
CA ASN A 174 1.59 1.14 -23.34
C ASN A 174 2.11 1.07 -21.88
N PRO A 175 1.36 1.59 -20.90
CA PRO A 175 1.73 1.56 -19.49
C PRO A 175 1.84 0.14 -18.89
N THR A 176 1.29 -0.87 -19.57
CA THR A 176 1.31 -2.26 -19.10
C THR A 176 2.42 -3.10 -19.73
N ALA A 177 3.19 -2.55 -20.67
CA ALA A 177 4.32 -3.24 -21.27
C ALA A 177 5.46 -3.45 -20.26
N ASN A 178 6.18 -4.57 -20.36
CA ASN A 178 7.29 -4.90 -19.46
C ASN A 178 8.30 -3.75 -19.31
N ASP A 179 8.75 -3.18 -20.44
CA ASP A 179 9.82 -2.17 -20.43
C ASP A 179 9.34 -0.77 -20.00
N THR A 180 8.03 -0.57 -19.81
CA THR A 180 7.49 0.67 -19.24
C THR A 180 7.39 0.62 -17.72
N PHE A 181 7.74 -0.51 -17.09
CA PHE A 181 7.75 -0.70 -15.64
C PHE A 181 8.52 0.39 -14.88
N PRO A 182 9.74 0.81 -15.29
CA PRO A 182 10.43 1.94 -14.66
C PRO A 182 9.68 3.27 -14.82
N ALA A 183 9.19 3.57 -16.01
CA ALA A 183 8.53 4.84 -16.31
C ALA A 183 7.21 4.99 -15.53
N VAL A 184 6.38 3.94 -15.50
CA VAL A 184 5.14 3.93 -14.72
C VAL A 184 5.44 4.04 -13.23
N GLY A 185 6.46 3.33 -12.75
CA GLY A 185 6.87 3.43 -11.35
C GLY A 185 7.33 4.82 -10.94
N THR A 186 8.11 5.51 -11.78
CA THR A 186 8.49 6.92 -11.56
C THR A 186 7.26 7.81 -11.46
N LEU A 187 6.30 7.68 -12.39
CA LEU A 187 5.07 8.46 -12.36
C LEU A 187 4.25 8.22 -11.09
N GLN A 188 4.14 6.97 -10.65
CA GLN A 188 3.43 6.64 -9.41
C GLN A 188 4.13 7.21 -8.18
N MET A 189 5.46 7.15 -8.11
CA MET A 189 6.24 7.76 -7.02
C MET A 189 6.10 9.29 -6.99
N ASP A 190 6.10 9.95 -8.16
CA ASP A 190 5.90 11.39 -8.27
C ASP A 190 4.50 11.81 -7.79
N LEU A 191 3.47 11.08 -8.21
CA LEU A 191 2.09 11.31 -7.76
C LEU A 191 1.92 11.04 -6.26
N LEU A 192 2.59 10.03 -5.72
CA LEU A 192 2.60 9.73 -4.29
C LEU A 192 3.19 10.89 -3.49
N ALA A 193 4.40 11.33 -3.86
CA ALA A 193 5.08 12.42 -3.16
C ALA A 193 4.28 13.71 -3.22
N LEU A 194 3.69 14.00 -4.39
CA LEU A 194 2.83 15.18 -4.56
C LEU A 194 1.54 15.09 -3.75
N ALA A 195 0.91 13.91 -3.66
CA ALA A 195 -0.29 13.71 -2.86
C ALA A 195 -0.06 13.99 -1.38
N LEU A 196 1.12 13.61 -0.85
CA LEU A 196 1.54 13.91 0.51
C LEU A 196 1.86 15.40 0.67
N ALA A 197 2.66 15.99 -0.23
CA ALA A 197 3.04 17.40 -0.17
C ALA A 197 1.84 18.37 -0.27
N CYS A 198 0.78 17.94 -0.96
CA CYS A 198 -0.46 18.71 -1.07
C CYS A 198 -1.49 18.44 0.05
N ASP A 199 -1.16 17.60 1.05
CA ASP A 199 -2.08 17.10 2.09
C ASP A 199 -3.39 16.50 1.50
N LEU A 200 -3.31 15.93 0.29
CA LEU A 200 -4.45 15.23 -0.32
C LEU A 200 -4.70 13.89 0.37
N THR A 201 -3.64 13.30 0.91
CA THR A 201 -3.62 12.15 1.82
C THR A 201 -2.42 12.28 2.75
N ARG A 202 -2.48 11.66 3.93
CA ARG A 202 -1.31 11.50 4.82
C ARG A 202 -0.74 10.09 4.83
N VAL A 203 -1.42 9.16 4.15
CA VAL A 203 -1.02 7.76 4.06
C VAL A 203 -1.07 7.32 2.61
N ALA A 204 0.00 6.69 2.15
CA ALA A 204 0.07 6.09 0.83
C ALA A 204 0.85 4.78 0.85
N SER A 205 0.58 3.93 -0.13
CA SER A 205 1.24 2.65 -0.34
C SER A 205 1.54 2.48 -1.82
N LEU A 206 2.73 1.98 -2.16
CA LEU A 206 3.13 1.71 -3.54
C LEU A 206 3.56 0.25 -3.68
N GLN A 207 2.79 -0.53 -4.43
CA GLN A 207 3.10 -1.94 -4.69
C GLN A 207 3.81 -2.08 -6.04
N TRP A 208 5.01 -2.65 -6.02
CA TRP A 208 5.71 -3.03 -7.24
C TRP A 208 5.38 -4.46 -7.63
N SER A 209 4.57 -4.61 -8.67
CA SER A 209 4.07 -5.88 -9.17
C SER A 209 3.34 -6.72 -8.11
N ARG A 210 3.38 -8.04 -8.23
CA ARG A 210 2.70 -9.01 -7.37
C ARG A 210 3.67 -10.09 -6.92
N SER A 211 3.25 -10.89 -5.96
CA SER A 211 3.87 -12.19 -5.73
C SER A 211 3.97 -12.96 -7.05
N VAL A 212 5.02 -13.77 -7.17
CA VAL A 212 5.32 -14.54 -8.39
C VAL A 212 5.45 -13.68 -9.66
N SER A 213 5.94 -12.44 -9.51
CA SER A 213 6.13 -11.51 -10.63
C SER A 213 7.09 -12.04 -11.69
N GLN A 214 6.62 -12.01 -12.94
CA GLN A 214 7.41 -12.38 -14.12
C GLN A 214 7.94 -11.17 -14.89
N VAL A 215 8.04 -10.01 -14.22
CA VAL A 215 8.71 -8.83 -14.79
C VAL A 215 10.15 -9.20 -15.13
N ARG A 216 10.56 -8.86 -16.35
CA ARG A 216 11.92 -9.06 -16.88
C ARG A 216 12.63 -7.72 -16.84
N PHE A 217 13.77 -7.64 -16.16
CA PHE A 217 14.51 -6.40 -15.99
C PHE A 217 15.42 -6.13 -17.20
N THR A 218 14.81 -6.03 -18.38
CA THR A 218 15.50 -5.90 -19.68
C THR A 218 16.35 -4.63 -19.77
N TRP A 219 15.93 -3.55 -19.09
CA TRP A 219 16.69 -2.31 -18.95
C TRP A 219 17.96 -2.46 -18.11
N LEU A 220 18.09 -3.56 -17.35
CA LEU A 220 19.31 -3.98 -16.66
C LEU A 220 20.09 -5.05 -17.42
N GLY A 221 19.63 -5.45 -18.61
CA GLY A 221 20.19 -6.56 -19.38
C GLY A 221 19.73 -7.95 -18.93
N ILE A 222 18.77 -8.03 -18.00
CA ILE A 222 18.27 -9.30 -17.44
C ILE A 222 17.00 -9.70 -18.17
N ARG A 223 17.01 -10.88 -18.80
CA ARG A 223 15.89 -11.34 -19.64
C ARG A 223 15.05 -12.40 -18.96
N GLU A 224 15.55 -13.04 -17.91
CA GLU A 224 14.82 -14.02 -17.10
C GLU A 224 13.72 -13.33 -16.28
N GLY A 225 12.68 -14.09 -15.94
CA GLY A 225 11.63 -13.59 -15.05
C GLY A 225 12.16 -13.47 -13.62
N HIS A 226 11.82 -12.38 -12.93
CA HIS A 226 12.29 -12.14 -11.57
C HIS A 226 11.94 -13.27 -10.60
N HIS A 227 10.70 -13.76 -10.65
CA HIS A 227 10.27 -14.90 -9.83
C HIS A 227 11.12 -16.15 -10.10
N ASP A 228 11.33 -16.50 -11.37
CA ASP A 228 12.09 -17.70 -11.74
C ASP A 228 13.54 -17.62 -11.24
N LEU A 229 14.17 -16.45 -11.36
CA LEU A 229 15.50 -16.21 -10.79
C LEU A 229 15.53 -16.40 -9.27
N SER A 230 14.48 -15.95 -8.57
CA SER A 230 14.40 -16.03 -7.10
C SER A 230 14.31 -17.46 -6.57
N HIS A 231 13.94 -18.42 -7.42
CA HIS A 231 13.87 -19.84 -7.10
C HIS A 231 15.18 -20.61 -7.32
N LEU A 232 16.17 -20.00 -7.98
CA LEU A 232 17.46 -20.65 -8.21
C LEU A 232 18.24 -20.83 -6.88
N GLY A 233 19.12 -21.84 -6.88
CA GLY A 233 19.89 -22.25 -5.70
C GLY A 233 20.91 -21.20 -5.26
N ASP A 234 21.34 -21.27 -4.00
CA ASP A 234 22.35 -20.36 -3.44
C ASP A 234 23.75 -20.59 -4.04
N ASP A 235 23.95 -21.68 -4.76
CA ASP A 235 25.16 -22.02 -5.49
C ASP A 235 25.20 -21.40 -6.90
N ASP A 236 24.08 -20.84 -7.40
CA ASP A 236 24.01 -20.15 -8.67
C ASP A 236 24.50 -18.69 -8.53
N ALA A 237 25.80 -18.49 -8.71
CA ALA A 237 26.42 -17.17 -8.65
C ALA A 237 25.86 -16.18 -9.68
N GLN A 238 25.37 -16.65 -10.83
CA GLN A 238 24.79 -15.78 -11.87
C GLN A 238 23.40 -15.29 -11.46
N ALA A 239 22.58 -16.17 -10.89
CA ALA A 239 21.29 -15.81 -10.31
C ALA A 239 21.46 -14.78 -9.19
N ILE A 240 22.41 -15.02 -8.27
CA ILE A 240 22.70 -14.10 -7.17
C ILE A 240 23.12 -12.72 -7.68
N ALA A 241 24.01 -12.66 -8.68
CA ALA A 241 24.45 -11.39 -9.27
C ALA A 241 23.28 -10.62 -9.89
N LYS A 242 22.41 -11.30 -10.66
CA LYS A 242 21.22 -10.70 -11.29
C LYS A 242 20.20 -10.23 -10.25
N LEU A 243 19.90 -11.05 -9.23
CA LEU A 243 19.02 -10.67 -8.13
C LEU A 243 19.57 -9.50 -7.32
N THR A 244 20.89 -9.44 -7.13
CA THR A 244 21.54 -8.29 -6.47
C THR A 244 21.36 -7.01 -7.30
N GLN A 245 21.49 -7.08 -8.62
CA GLN A 245 21.26 -5.96 -9.52
C GLN A 245 19.79 -5.50 -9.51
N ILE A 246 18.84 -6.44 -9.50
CA ILE A 246 17.40 -6.17 -9.38
C ILE A 246 17.08 -5.48 -8.04
N ASN A 247 17.55 -6.03 -6.92
CA ASN A 247 17.32 -5.45 -5.60
C ASN A 247 17.98 -4.07 -5.44
N THR A 248 19.16 -3.88 -6.05
CA THR A 248 19.81 -2.57 -6.13
C THR A 248 18.95 -1.57 -6.89
N TRP A 249 18.34 -1.97 -8.00
CA TRP A 249 17.44 -1.12 -8.76
C TRP A 249 16.18 -0.73 -7.95
N TYR A 250 15.58 -1.66 -7.20
CA TYR A 250 14.48 -1.34 -6.29
C TYR A 250 14.90 -0.38 -5.17
N ALA A 251 16.10 -0.56 -4.60
CA ALA A 251 16.67 0.35 -3.61
C ALA A 251 16.84 1.78 -4.20
N GLN A 252 17.24 1.89 -5.47
CA GLN A 252 17.32 3.16 -6.18
C GLN A 252 15.95 3.82 -6.36
N GLN A 253 14.88 3.04 -6.61
CA GLN A 253 13.52 3.58 -6.68
C GLN A 253 13.05 4.10 -5.32
N PHE A 254 13.32 3.36 -4.25
CA PHE A 254 13.02 3.82 -2.90
C PHE A 254 13.79 5.10 -2.56
N ALA A 255 15.09 5.16 -2.88
CA ALA A 255 15.90 6.37 -2.70
C ALA A 255 15.37 7.56 -3.53
N TYR A 256 14.89 7.33 -4.75
CA TYR A 256 14.23 8.35 -5.56
C TYR A 256 13.00 8.94 -4.87
N LEU A 257 12.11 8.09 -4.37
CA LEU A 257 10.92 8.54 -3.63
C LEU A 257 11.31 9.33 -2.37
N LEU A 258 12.29 8.85 -1.60
CA LEU A 258 12.79 9.58 -0.43
C LEU A 258 13.38 10.94 -0.81
N GLY A 259 14.06 11.04 -1.95
CA GLY A 259 14.54 12.31 -2.52
C GLY A 259 13.39 13.28 -2.76
N LYS A 260 12.30 12.82 -3.40
CA LYS A 260 11.09 13.64 -3.63
C LYS A 260 10.48 14.15 -2.33
N LEU A 261 10.39 13.31 -1.31
CA LEU A 261 9.90 13.70 0.02
C LEU A 261 10.86 14.65 0.75
N ALA A 262 12.17 14.55 0.51
CA ALA A 262 13.16 15.46 1.10
C ALA A 262 13.16 16.85 0.43
N ASP A 263 12.89 16.89 -0.87
CA ASP A 263 12.81 18.11 -1.66
C ASP A 263 11.52 18.88 -1.39
N ALA A 264 10.40 18.17 -1.17
CA ALA A 264 9.13 18.77 -0.75
C ALA A 264 9.24 19.45 0.62
N LYS A 265 8.70 20.66 0.72
CA LYS A 265 8.71 21.48 1.95
C LYS A 265 7.34 21.55 2.59
N GLU A 266 7.34 21.44 3.90
CA GLU A 266 6.20 21.74 4.77
C GLU A 266 6.03 23.25 4.92
N THR A 267 4.93 23.69 5.52
CA THR A 267 4.64 25.13 5.74
C THR A 267 5.66 25.84 6.64
N ASP A 268 6.35 25.09 7.52
CA ASP A 268 7.39 25.61 8.40
C ASP A 268 8.80 25.59 7.76
N GLY A 269 8.90 25.15 6.50
CA GLY A 269 10.16 25.05 5.75
C GLY A 269 10.96 23.77 6.01
N SER A 270 10.50 22.89 6.91
CA SER A 270 11.10 21.56 7.09
C SER A 270 10.86 20.67 5.87
N ARG A 271 11.60 19.55 5.77
CA ARG A 271 11.39 18.58 4.69
C ARG A 271 10.18 17.73 5.04
N LEU A 272 9.34 17.41 4.07
CA LEU A 272 8.23 16.46 4.26
C LEU A 272 8.74 15.09 4.77
N LEU A 273 9.95 14.69 4.39
CA LEU A 273 10.58 13.46 4.91
C LEU A 273 10.86 13.52 6.44
N ASP A 274 11.03 14.70 7.02
CA ASP A 274 11.27 14.86 8.46
C ASP A 274 9.99 14.63 9.28
N SER A 275 8.82 14.96 8.73
CA SER A 275 7.51 14.67 9.33
C SER A 275 6.97 13.27 8.97
N SER A 276 7.58 12.58 8.00
CA SER A 276 7.08 11.31 7.46
C SER A 276 7.84 10.07 7.97
N LEU A 277 7.21 8.91 7.82
CA LEU A 277 7.82 7.58 7.96
C LEU A 277 7.59 6.78 6.67
N ALA A 278 8.66 6.37 6.02
CA ALA A 278 8.64 5.48 4.87
C ALA A 278 9.14 4.08 5.28
N PHE A 279 8.36 3.05 4.94
CA PHE A 279 8.66 1.65 5.23
C PHE A 279 8.78 0.85 3.93
N TRP A 280 9.99 0.39 3.63
CA TRP A 280 10.24 -0.54 2.52
C TRP A 280 10.33 -1.97 3.05
N CYS A 281 9.48 -2.84 2.52
CA CYS A 281 9.38 -4.24 2.93
C CYS A 281 9.20 -5.19 1.74
N ASN A 282 9.35 -6.48 2.00
CA ASN A 282 9.20 -7.56 1.04
C ASN A 282 8.40 -8.71 1.67
N GLU A 283 7.72 -9.50 0.83
CA GLU A 283 6.87 -10.63 1.25
C GLU A 283 7.67 -11.81 1.81
N LEU A 284 8.90 -12.00 1.31
CA LEU A 284 9.81 -13.08 1.68
C LEU A 284 11.20 -12.52 1.94
N GLY A 285 11.93 -13.14 2.86
CA GLY A 285 13.37 -12.92 3.06
C GLY A 285 14.23 -13.77 2.13
N LYS A 286 13.73 -14.92 1.68
CA LYS A 286 14.43 -15.77 0.71
C LYS A 286 13.44 -16.50 -0.21
N GLY A 287 13.59 -16.30 -1.52
CA GLY A 287 12.69 -16.82 -2.56
C GLY A 287 12.69 -18.35 -2.64
N ASN A 288 13.82 -18.97 -2.97
CA ASN A 288 13.92 -20.41 -3.22
C ASN A 288 13.41 -21.33 -2.09
N ALA A 289 13.46 -20.87 -0.84
CA ALA A 289 12.99 -21.61 0.34
C ALA A 289 11.63 -21.11 0.88
N HIS A 290 11.02 -20.12 0.24
CA HIS A 290 9.84 -19.39 0.75
C HIS A 290 10.02 -18.92 2.22
N SER A 291 11.25 -18.51 2.57
CA SER A 291 11.56 -18.12 3.95
C SER A 291 11.03 -16.72 4.23
N ARG A 292 10.33 -16.57 5.35
CA ARG A 292 9.87 -15.29 5.89
C ARG A 292 10.80 -14.76 6.99
N LYS A 293 11.91 -15.44 7.22
CA LYS A 293 12.93 -15.01 8.18
C LYS A 293 13.86 -13.99 7.55
N MET A 294 14.37 -13.07 8.38
CA MET A 294 15.38 -12.08 7.99
C MET A 294 15.03 -11.30 6.72
N ALA A 295 13.74 -11.00 6.52
CA ALA A 295 13.33 -10.11 5.45
C ALA A 295 13.95 -8.72 5.67
N PRO A 296 14.58 -8.12 4.64
CA PRO A 296 15.18 -6.81 4.79
C PRO A 296 14.10 -5.74 4.91
N TYR A 297 14.18 -4.94 5.97
CA TYR A 297 13.31 -3.79 6.19
C TYR A 297 14.13 -2.52 6.25
N VAL A 298 13.71 -1.51 5.51
CA VAL A 298 14.31 -0.18 5.55
C VAL A 298 13.26 0.82 6.03
N LEU A 299 13.58 1.51 7.13
CA LEU A 299 12.80 2.63 7.64
C LEU A 299 13.55 3.92 7.32
N ALA A 300 12.83 4.90 6.78
CA ALA A 300 13.38 6.19 6.43
C ALA A 300 12.42 7.32 6.82
N GLY A 301 12.98 8.51 7.05
CA GLY A 301 12.25 9.64 7.63
C GLY A 301 12.37 9.69 9.15
N ARG A 302 11.96 10.83 9.72
CA ARG A 302 12.10 11.08 11.17
C ARG A 302 10.78 10.93 11.92
N ALA A 303 9.66 10.74 11.22
CA ALA A 303 8.32 10.60 11.82
C ALA A 303 8.04 11.69 12.87
N GLY A 304 8.29 12.96 12.52
CA GLY A 304 8.12 14.09 13.47
C GLY A 304 9.10 14.09 14.65
N GLY A 305 10.20 13.33 14.55
CA GLY A 305 11.19 13.16 15.62
C GLY A 305 11.08 11.84 16.39
N ALA A 306 10.04 11.04 16.14
CA ALA A 306 9.87 9.73 16.79
C ALA A 306 10.88 8.68 16.32
N MET A 307 11.52 8.86 15.16
CA MET A 307 12.46 7.88 14.60
C MET A 307 13.90 8.38 14.60
N ARG A 308 14.78 7.62 15.27
CA ARG A 308 16.24 7.80 15.20
C ARG A 308 16.85 7.12 13.97
N THR A 309 17.31 7.91 13.00
CA THR A 309 17.87 7.45 11.71
C THR A 309 19.39 7.22 11.73
N GLY A 310 19.95 6.70 10.63
CA GLY A 310 21.40 6.53 10.46
C GLY A 310 22.00 5.30 11.17
N ARG A 311 21.18 4.27 11.40
CA ARG A 311 21.55 3.08 12.19
C ARG A 311 21.17 1.80 11.45
N PHE A 312 21.94 0.75 11.69
CA PHE A 312 21.52 -0.63 11.43
C PHE A 312 21.15 -1.27 12.77
N VAL A 313 19.98 -1.91 12.85
CA VAL A 313 19.49 -2.53 14.07
C VAL A 313 19.24 -4.01 13.79
N SER A 314 19.86 -4.86 14.61
CA SER A 314 19.63 -6.30 14.60
C SER A 314 19.10 -6.71 15.97
N TYR A 315 18.06 -7.53 15.98
CA TYR A 315 17.41 -7.99 17.20
C TYR A 315 17.76 -9.46 17.46
N PRO A 316 18.43 -9.79 18.58
CA PRO A 316 18.67 -11.17 18.94
C PRO A 316 17.34 -11.88 19.21
N GLY A 317 17.29 -13.19 18.95
CA GLY A 317 16.10 -14.01 19.20
C GLY A 317 14.98 -13.85 18.18
N GLU A 318 15.24 -13.25 17.02
CA GLU A 318 14.33 -13.18 15.85
C GLU A 318 12.91 -12.74 16.24
N PRO A 319 12.71 -11.48 16.67
CA PRO A 319 11.38 -11.01 17.02
C PRO A 319 10.38 -11.24 15.87
N PRO A 320 9.13 -11.61 16.17
CA PRO A 320 8.08 -11.63 15.17
C PRO A 320 7.95 -10.28 14.48
N HIS A 321 7.66 -10.31 13.20
CA HIS A 321 7.40 -9.12 12.39
C HIS A 321 6.32 -8.20 12.97
N ASN A 322 5.33 -8.77 13.68
CA ASN A 322 4.28 -8.03 14.37
C ASN A 322 4.82 -6.98 15.36
N ASP A 323 5.95 -7.27 16.02
CA ASP A 323 6.60 -6.36 16.98
C ASP A 323 7.05 -5.07 16.26
N LEU A 324 7.55 -5.18 15.02
CA LEU A 324 7.89 -4.04 14.18
C LEU A 324 6.64 -3.23 13.84
N LEU A 325 5.55 -3.88 13.42
CA LEU A 325 4.31 -3.19 13.05
C LEU A 325 3.72 -2.40 14.23
N VAL A 326 3.83 -2.92 15.45
CA VAL A 326 3.47 -2.17 16.67
C VAL A 326 4.34 -0.92 16.83
N SER A 327 5.66 -1.04 16.67
CA SER A 327 6.54 0.14 16.74
C SER A 327 6.25 1.18 15.67
N LEU A 328 5.92 0.77 14.43
CA LEU A 328 5.54 1.70 13.37
C LEU A 328 4.23 2.43 13.71
N LEU A 329 3.26 1.75 14.31
CA LEU A 329 2.02 2.38 14.77
C LEU A 329 2.29 3.40 15.87
N GLN A 330 3.15 3.07 16.84
CA GLN A 330 3.54 3.99 17.90
C GLN A 330 4.31 5.20 17.36
N ALA A 331 5.18 5.02 16.35
CA ALA A 331 5.85 6.12 15.67
C ALA A 331 4.89 7.10 14.98
N MET A 332 3.67 6.65 14.68
CA MET A 332 2.61 7.44 14.05
C MET A 332 1.52 7.85 15.06
N ASP A 333 1.85 7.91 16.35
CA ASP A 333 0.96 8.29 17.46
C ASP A 333 -0.31 7.41 17.58
N VAL A 334 -0.22 6.13 17.19
CA VAL A 334 -1.27 5.14 17.41
C VAL A 334 -0.87 4.24 18.59
N PRO A 335 -1.38 4.50 19.82
CA PRO A 335 -0.90 3.86 21.05
C PRO A 335 -1.46 2.43 21.19
N VAL A 336 -0.88 1.49 20.47
CA VAL A 336 -1.20 0.06 20.57
C VAL A 336 -0.05 -0.72 21.19
N THR A 337 -0.36 -1.80 21.89
CA THR A 337 0.62 -2.77 22.42
C THR A 337 0.62 -4.09 21.66
N THR A 338 -0.36 -4.29 20.77
CA THR A 338 -0.47 -5.48 19.92
C THR A 338 -0.99 -5.09 18.53
N PHE A 339 -0.51 -5.78 17.50
CA PHE A 339 -1.02 -5.66 16.14
C PHE A 339 -0.89 -7.00 15.38
N GLY A 340 -1.80 -7.25 14.45
CA GLY A 340 -1.90 -8.53 13.77
C GLY A 340 -2.45 -9.65 14.67
N LYS A 341 -2.02 -10.89 14.43
CA LYS A 341 -2.37 -12.03 15.29
C LYS A 341 -1.67 -11.91 16.64
N ALA A 342 -2.45 -11.77 17.71
CA ALA A 342 -1.96 -11.54 19.07
C ALA A 342 -0.93 -12.57 19.54
N ASP A 343 -1.13 -13.86 19.22
CA ASP A 343 -0.19 -14.94 19.59
C ASP A 343 1.22 -14.78 18.97
N TRP A 344 1.36 -13.91 17.95
CA TRP A 344 2.61 -13.61 17.27
C TRP A 344 3.17 -12.25 17.66
N CYS A 345 2.58 -11.56 18.63
CA CYS A 345 3.00 -10.22 19.03
C CYS A 345 3.48 -10.23 20.49
N ARG A 346 4.69 -9.74 20.72
CA ARG A 346 5.29 -9.61 22.06
C ARG A 346 5.39 -8.16 22.51
N GLY A 347 5.08 -7.21 21.62
CA GLY A 347 5.06 -5.77 21.90
C GLY A 347 6.00 -4.99 20.97
N PRO A 348 6.15 -3.67 21.15
CA PRO A 348 7.05 -2.88 20.32
C PRO A 348 8.51 -3.33 20.45
N LEU A 349 9.27 -3.20 19.36
CA LEU A 349 10.70 -3.42 19.35
C LEU A 349 11.43 -2.39 20.24
N ALA A 350 12.14 -2.88 21.25
CA ALA A 350 12.87 -2.04 22.20
C ALA A 350 14.01 -1.26 21.52
N GLY A 351 14.06 0.05 21.73
CA GLY A 351 15.12 0.93 21.21
C GLY A 351 15.03 1.27 19.71
N LEU A 352 13.91 0.90 19.06
CA LEU A 352 13.66 1.28 17.66
C LEU A 352 13.45 2.79 17.52
N LEU A 353 12.48 3.33 18.29
CA LEU A 353 12.12 4.76 18.32
C LEU A 353 13.23 5.57 19.01
#